data_AF-A0A090WN31-F1
#
_entry.id   AF-A0A090WN31-F1
#
_cell.length_a   1.000
_cell.length_b   1.000
_cell.length_c   1.000
_cell.angle_alpha   90.00
_cell.angle_beta   90.00
_cell.angle_gamma   90.00
#
_symmetry.space_group_name_H-M   'P 1'
#
loop_
_entity.id
_entity.type
_entity.pdbx_description
1 polymer ?
#
loop_
_entity_poly.entity_id
_entity_poly.type
_entity_poly.pdbx_seq_one_letter_code
_entity_poly.pdbx_strand_id
1 'polypeptide(L)'
;MERNITLDYTKLILSFLVVAIHNPILTELPFVSNLISNGIARIAVPCFFVINGLYLGKVVETPLSVKKYLKKLFKFYLVWMLIYSPPFYLFGFKDTIEKSIVLNIVSVFFGYWHLWYIIGLMGGVWLLYVFKQRKLKDQNIIIIAVLFFLIGWALQQARLFLPEATGNLGSLIRANFYSRNFIFMGFPLITVGYYLKKGFLIPF
;
A
#
# COMPACT_ATOMS: atom_id res chain seq x y z
N MET A 1 -5.56 -13.14 20.99
CA MET A 1 -4.70 -13.65 19.91
C MET A 1 -3.31 -13.68 20.49
N GLU A 2 -2.65 -14.83 20.49
CA GLU A 2 -1.29 -14.94 21.00
C GLU A 2 -0.31 -14.18 20.12
N ARG A 3 0.72 -13.61 20.75
CA ARG A 3 1.76 -12.85 20.07
C ARG A 3 2.64 -13.80 19.26
N ASN A 4 2.84 -13.50 17.98
CA ASN A 4 3.74 -14.27 17.12
C ASN A 4 5.08 -13.52 16.97
N ILE A 5 6.10 -14.01 17.69
CA ILE A 5 7.43 -13.41 17.75
C ILE A 5 8.12 -13.40 16.38
N THR A 6 7.97 -14.46 15.59
CA THR A 6 8.54 -14.55 14.24
C THR A 6 8.00 -13.44 13.34
N LEU A 7 6.68 -13.19 13.36
CA LEU A 7 6.07 -12.10 12.60
C LEU A 7 6.53 -10.72 13.07
N ASP A 8 6.86 -10.57 14.36
CA ASP A 8 7.40 -9.31 14.87
C ASP A 8 8.82 -9.06 14.34
N TYR A 9 9.69 -10.07 14.32
CA TYR A 9 11.01 -9.97 13.69
C TYR A 9 10.92 -9.73 12.18
N THR A 10 9.99 -10.40 11.48
CA THR A 10 9.77 -10.15 10.06
C THR A 10 9.39 -8.68 9.81
N LYS A 11 8.44 -8.12 10.56
CA LYS A 11 8.06 -6.69 10.43
C LYS A 11 9.23 -5.76 10.69
N LEU A 12 10.12 -6.11 11.63
CA LEU A 12 11.31 -5.31 11.92
C LEU A 12 12.26 -5.28 10.71
N ILE A 13 12.56 -6.45 10.13
CA ILE A 13 13.40 -6.56 8.92
C ILE A 13 12.77 -5.79 7.76
N LEU A 14 11.46 -5.96 7.54
CA LEU A 14 10.75 -5.25 6.48
C LEU A 14 10.77 -3.73 6.67
N SER A 15 10.70 -3.25 7.93
CA SER A 15 10.81 -1.82 8.24
C SER A 15 12.18 -1.27 7.83
N PHE A 16 13.27 -2.00 8.10
CA PHE A 16 14.61 -1.60 7.64
C PHE A 16 14.71 -1.52 6.13
N LEU A 17 14.09 -2.45 5.40
CA LEU A 17 14.05 -2.41 3.94
C LEU A 17 13.31 -1.17 3.40
N VAL A 18 12.21 -0.78 4.04
CA VAL A 18 11.46 0.45 3.68
C VAL A 18 12.30 1.71 3.94
N VAL A 19 13.02 1.75 5.06
CA VAL A 19 13.92 2.88 5.36
C VAL A 19 15.07 2.95 4.37
N ALA A 20 15.67 1.81 4.01
CA ALA A 20 16.79 1.74 3.07
C ALA A 20 16.42 2.39 1.72
N ILE A 21 15.29 2.03 1.12
CA ILE A 21 14.89 2.56 -0.20
C ILE A 21 14.54 4.06 -0.22
N HIS A 22 14.50 4.73 0.94
CA HIS A 22 14.25 6.17 1.03
C HIS A 22 15.51 6.93 1.47
N ASN A 23 16.64 6.23 1.64
CA ASN A 23 17.90 6.84 2.00
C ASN A 23 18.59 7.42 0.74
N PRO A 24 18.86 8.73 0.69
CA PRO A 24 19.56 9.34 -0.44
C PRO A 24 20.99 8.80 -0.65
N ILE A 25 21.65 8.25 0.38
CA ILE A 25 22.98 7.63 0.22
C ILE A 25 22.94 6.49 -0.81
N LEU A 26 21.81 5.78 -0.90
CA LEU A 26 21.65 4.70 -1.88
C LEU A 26 21.56 5.21 -3.33
N THR A 27 21.23 6.48 -3.57
CA THR A 27 21.20 7.01 -4.94
C THR A 27 22.60 7.25 -5.51
N GLU A 28 23.61 7.39 -4.65
CA GLU A 28 25.02 7.58 -5.04
C GLU A 28 25.68 6.29 -5.55
N LEU A 29 25.04 5.13 -5.35
CA LEU A 29 25.55 3.81 -5.77
C LEU A 29 24.54 3.11 -6.69
N PRO A 30 24.48 3.43 -8.00
CA PRO A 30 23.38 3.03 -8.89
C PRO A 30 23.09 1.53 -8.93
N PHE A 31 24.14 0.70 -8.96
CA PHE A 31 23.99 -0.76 -8.96
C PHE A 31 23.35 -1.27 -7.66
N VAL A 32 23.85 -0.81 -6.51
CA VAL A 32 23.36 -1.20 -5.18
C VAL A 32 21.94 -0.66 -4.97
N SER A 33 21.69 0.58 -5.39
CA SER A 33 20.37 1.21 -5.40
C SER A 33 19.33 0.37 -6.11
N ASN A 34 19.68 -0.10 -7.32
CA ASN A 34 18.80 -0.91 -8.14
C ASN A 34 18.57 -2.29 -7.51
N LEU A 35 19.63 -2.95 -7.05
CA LEU A 35 19.55 -4.27 -6.41
C LEU A 35 18.65 -4.25 -5.17
N ILE A 36 18.75 -3.22 -4.33
CA ILE A 36 17.95 -3.09 -3.11
C ILE A 36 16.52 -2.67 -3.46
N SER A 37 16.36 -1.57 -4.21
CA SER A 37 15.06 -0.95 -4.46
C SER A 37 14.16 -1.76 -5.37
N ASN A 38 14.72 -2.35 -6.44
CA ASN A 38 13.97 -3.20 -7.36
C ASN A 38 14.04 -4.68 -7.03
N GLY A 39 14.98 -5.10 -6.18
CA GLY A 39 15.08 -6.47 -5.65
C GLY A 39 14.39 -6.61 -4.29
N ILE A 40 15.19 -6.82 -3.24
CA ILE A 40 14.69 -7.32 -1.95
C ILE A 40 13.70 -6.37 -1.26
N ALA A 41 13.90 -5.06 -1.32
CA ALA A 41 13.03 -4.13 -0.60
C ALA A 41 11.63 -4.01 -1.23
N ARG A 42 11.48 -4.42 -2.50
CA ARG A 42 10.20 -4.37 -3.21
C ARG A 42 9.14 -5.31 -2.60
N ILE A 43 9.57 -6.33 -1.86
CA ILE A 43 8.67 -7.26 -1.16
C ILE A 43 8.07 -6.67 0.12
N ALA A 44 8.69 -5.61 0.69
CA ALA A 44 8.35 -5.15 2.03
C ALA A 44 6.91 -4.67 2.15
N VAL A 45 6.48 -3.79 1.24
CA VAL A 45 5.10 -3.27 1.24
C VAL A 45 4.07 -4.39 1.02
N PRO A 46 4.24 -5.28 0.02
CA PRO A 46 3.34 -6.43 -0.11
C PRO A 46 3.26 -7.31 1.13
N CYS A 47 4.40 -7.63 1.74
CA CYS A 47 4.43 -8.42 2.96
C CYS A 47 3.70 -7.70 4.12
N PHE A 48 3.85 -6.39 4.27
CA PHE A 48 3.09 -5.65 5.28
C PHE A 48 1.58 -5.72 5.08
N PHE A 49 1.08 -5.67 3.83
CA PHE A 49 -0.34 -5.88 3.55
C PHE A 49 -0.80 -7.29 3.93
N VAL A 50 -0.07 -8.32 3.50
CA VAL A 50 -0.38 -9.72 3.82
C VAL A 50 -0.38 -9.95 5.33
N ILE A 51 0.66 -9.47 6.03
CA ILE A 51 0.77 -9.58 7.49
C ILE A 51 -0.41 -8.91 8.17
N ASN A 52 -0.83 -7.72 7.75
CA ASN A 52 -2.03 -7.07 8.31
C ASN A 52 -3.30 -7.89 8.04
N GLY A 53 -3.41 -8.48 6.84
CA GLY A 53 -4.49 -9.38 6.46
C GLY A 53 -4.71 -10.54 7.44
N LEU A 54 -3.62 -11.13 7.97
CA LEU A 54 -3.67 -12.23 8.93
C LEU A 54 -4.46 -11.91 10.21
N TYR A 55 -4.55 -10.63 10.59
CA TYR A 55 -5.22 -10.18 11.82
C TYR A 55 -6.62 -9.61 11.56
N LEU A 56 -7.12 -9.64 10.32
CA LEU A 56 -8.41 -9.03 9.96
C LEU A 56 -9.63 -9.88 10.31
N GLY A 57 -9.46 -11.15 10.69
CA GLY A 57 -10.53 -12.10 11.01
C GLY A 57 -11.70 -11.46 11.79
N LYS A 58 -11.45 -11.09 13.04
CA LYS A 58 -12.43 -10.44 13.93
C LYS A 58 -12.72 -8.98 13.57
N VAL A 59 -11.85 -8.34 12.79
CA VAL A 59 -12.01 -6.94 12.40
C VAL A 59 -13.18 -6.80 11.45
N VAL A 60 -13.28 -7.65 10.43
CA VAL A 60 -14.28 -7.54 9.35
C VAL A 60 -15.66 -8.15 9.67
N GLU A 61 -15.83 -8.73 10.86
CA GLU A 61 -17.09 -9.37 11.28
C GLU A 61 -18.22 -8.37 11.51
N THR A 62 -17.94 -7.23 12.15
CA THR A 62 -18.97 -6.26 12.57
C THR A 62 -18.66 -4.84 12.08
N PRO A 63 -19.70 -4.00 11.87
CA PRO A 63 -19.50 -2.59 11.56
C PRO A 63 -18.69 -1.85 12.64
N LEU A 64 -18.91 -2.17 13.91
CA LEU A 64 -18.23 -1.55 15.05
C LEU A 64 -16.74 -1.89 15.09
N SER A 65 -16.37 -3.15 14.85
CA SER A 65 -14.97 -3.60 14.84
C SER A 65 -14.18 -2.96 13.70
N VAL A 66 -14.74 -2.92 12.48
CA VAL A 66 -14.11 -2.21 11.34
C VAL A 66 -13.98 -0.73 11.62
N LYS A 67 -15.03 -0.06 12.12
CA LYS A 67 -14.98 1.37 12.44
C LYS A 67 -13.89 1.68 13.47
N LYS A 68 -13.75 0.86 14.52
CA LYS A 68 -12.70 1.03 15.53
C LYS A 68 -11.30 0.86 14.93
N TYR A 69 -11.12 -0.14 14.06
CA TYR A 69 -9.85 -0.40 13.39
C TYR A 69 -9.47 0.73 12.41
N LEU A 70 -10.39 1.14 11.54
CA LEU A 70 -10.17 2.25 10.60
C LEU A 70 -9.92 3.58 11.32
N LYS A 71 -10.63 3.86 12.44
CA LYS A 71 -10.38 5.05 13.26
C LYS A 71 -8.98 5.04 13.88
N LYS A 72 -8.50 3.86 14.31
CA LYS A 72 -7.11 3.72 14.80
C LYS A 72 -6.12 4.04 13.68
N LEU A 73 -6.27 3.43 12.51
CA LEU A 73 -5.38 3.70 11.37
C LEU A 73 -5.43 5.17 10.93
N PHE A 74 -6.61 5.76 10.90
CA PHE A 74 -6.79 7.16 10.55
C PHE A 74 -6.10 8.11 11.53
N LYS A 75 -6.17 7.84 12.84
CA LYS A 75 -5.40 8.61 13.84
C LYS A 75 -3.90 8.51 13.60
N PHE A 76 -3.40 7.29 13.34
CA PHE A 76 -1.99 7.09 12.99
C PHE A 76 -1.61 7.87 11.73
N TYR A 77 -2.45 7.81 10.69
CA TYR A 77 -2.25 8.57 9.46
C TYR A 77 -2.13 10.07 9.74
N LEU A 78 -3.08 10.66 10.48
CA LEU A 78 -3.06 12.09 10.79
C LEU A 78 -1.82 12.51 11.59
N VAL A 79 -1.42 11.73 12.60
CA VAL A 79 -0.22 12.02 13.39
C VAL A 79 1.02 12.05 12.50
N TRP A 80 1.19 11.05 11.64
CA TRP A 80 2.36 11.01 10.75
C TRP A 80 2.29 12.03 9.61
N MET A 81 1.09 12.39 9.14
CA MET A 81 0.92 13.51 8.20
C MET A 81 1.40 14.82 8.82
N LEU A 82 1.10 15.07 10.09
CA LEU A 82 1.59 16.26 10.80
C LEU A 82 3.09 16.23 11.04
N ILE A 83 3.65 15.07 11.39
CA ILE A 83 5.11 14.92 11.59
C ILE A 83 5.87 15.13 10.28
N TYR A 84 5.34 14.63 9.16
CA TYR A 84 5.99 14.78 7.86
C TYR A 84 5.66 16.07 7.12
N SER A 85 4.69 16.87 7.59
CA SER A 85 4.35 18.12 6.91
C SER A 85 5.51 19.12 6.88
N PRO A 86 6.26 19.42 7.96
CA PRO A 86 7.35 20.39 7.89
C PRO A 86 8.42 20.05 6.85
N PRO A 87 9.04 18.85 6.83
CA PRO A 87 10.04 18.54 5.82
C PRO A 87 9.43 18.46 4.41
N PHE A 88 8.18 18.00 4.26
CA PHE A 88 7.53 17.98 2.95
C PHE A 88 7.36 19.39 2.36
N TYR A 89 6.93 20.36 3.17
CA TYR A 89 6.79 21.75 2.72
C TYR A 89 8.13 22.46 2.57
N LEU A 90 9.12 22.20 3.44
CA LEU A 90 10.44 22.85 3.36
C LEU A 90 11.26 22.40 2.14
N PHE A 91 11.10 21.15 1.68
CA PHE A 91 11.87 20.60 0.56
C PHE A 91 11.06 20.44 -0.75
N GLY A 92 9.76 20.75 -0.74
CA GLY A 92 8.82 20.48 -1.83
C GLY A 92 8.57 21.64 -2.82
N PHE A 93 8.92 22.88 -2.49
CA PHE A 93 8.75 24.01 -3.41
C PHE A 93 9.90 24.07 -4.42
N LYS A 94 9.77 23.33 -5.52
CA LYS A 94 10.68 23.41 -6.68
C LYS A 94 9.99 23.85 -7.98
N ASP A 95 8.66 23.98 -7.99
CA ASP A 95 7.84 24.28 -9.17
C ASP A 95 6.90 25.48 -8.93
N THR A 96 6.21 25.94 -9.99
CA THR A 96 5.20 27.00 -9.93
C THR A 96 4.14 26.78 -8.85
N ILE A 97 3.60 27.88 -8.31
CA ILE A 97 2.64 27.90 -7.18
C ILE A 97 1.43 27.00 -7.45
N GLU A 98 0.86 27.03 -8.66
CA GLU A 98 -0.33 26.24 -9.02
C GLU A 98 -0.08 24.73 -9.02
N LYS A 99 1.03 24.27 -9.63
CA LYS A 99 1.43 22.86 -9.61
C LYS A 99 1.73 22.38 -8.20
N SER A 100 2.37 23.24 -7.39
CA SER A 100 2.64 22.97 -5.99
C SER A 100 1.36 22.80 -5.18
N ILE A 101 0.32 23.62 -5.40
CA ILE A 101 -0.98 23.50 -4.72
C ILE A 101 -1.68 22.18 -5.06
N VAL A 102 -1.75 21.80 -6.35
CA VAL A 102 -2.41 20.55 -6.77
C VAL A 102 -1.67 19.33 -6.23
N LEU A 103 -0.33 19.30 -6.31
CA LEU A 103 0.49 18.23 -5.75
C LEU A 103 0.34 18.12 -4.22
N ASN A 104 0.21 19.25 -3.53
CA ASN A 104 -0.03 19.30 -2.09
C ASN A 104 -1.39 18.72 -1.71
N ILE A 105 -2.46 19.07 -2.43
CA ILE A 105 -3.81 18.53 -2.19
C ILE A 105 -3.81 17.01 -2.39
N VAL A 106 -3.26 16.54 -3.51
CA VAL A 106 -3.16 15.09 -3.79
C VAL A 106 -2.36 14.38 -2.69
N SER A 107 -1.26 14.98 -2.23
CA SER A 107 -0.43 14.40 -1.17
C SER A 107 -1.12 14.35 0.19
N VAL A 108 -2.06 15.25 0.48
CA VAL A 108 -2.88 15.22 1.70
C VAL A 108 -3.85 14.03 1.71
N PHE A 109 -4.39 13.65 0.54
CA PHE A 109 -5.32 12.52 0.42
C PHE A 109 -4.63 11.16 0.26
N PHE A 110 -3.52 11.11 -0.47
CA PHE A 110 -2.78 9.87 -0.74
C PHE A 110 -1.64 9.62 0.24
N GLY A 111 -1.31 10.59 1.07
CA GLY A 111 -0.25 10.49 2.07
C GLY A 111 1.14 10.79 1.52
N TYR A 112 1.95 11.43 2.36
CA TYR A 112 3.35 11.68 2.05
C TYR A 112 4.18 10.39 1.99
N TRP A 113 4.95 10.22 0.91
CA TRP A 113 6.02 9.23 0.76
C TRP A 113 5.58 7.77 0.95
N HIS A 114 5.64 7.23 2.17
CA HIS A 114 5.24 5.86 2.52
C HIS A 114 3.84 5.80 3.15
N LEU A 115 3.22 6.94 3.49
CA LEU A 115 1.90 7.00 4.13
C LEU A 115 0.76 6.53 3.22
N TRP A 116 0.97 6.47 1.91
CA TRP A 116 0.04 5.85 0.98
C TRP A 116 -0.29 4.40 1.35
N TYR A 117 0.65 3.70 2.01
CA TYR A 117 0.40 2.37 2.53
C TYR A 117 -0.78 2.35 3.52
N ILE A 118 -0.88 3.35 4.41
CA ILE A 118 -1.94 3.40 5.42
C ILE A 118 -3.29 3.64 4.75
N ILE A 119 -3.36 4.54 3.77
CA ILE A 119 -4.58 4.78 2.98
C ILE A 119 -4.96 3.52 2.18
N GLY A 120 -3.98 2.87 1.55
CA GLY A 120 -4.14 1.58 0.88
C GLY A 120 -4.71 0.51 1.79
N LEU A 121 -4.23 0.45 3.03
CA LEU A 121 -4.65 -0.52 4.04
C LEU A 121 -6.08 -0.23 4.50
N MET A 122 -6.39 1.03 4.79
CA MET A 122 -7.73 1.46 5.19
C MET A 122 -8.78 1.13 4.11
N GLY A 123 -8.52 1.55 2.87
CA GLY A 123 -9.43 1.28 1.76
C GLY A 123 -9.56 -0.21 1.44
N GLY A 124 -8.46 -0.96 1.55
CA GLY A 124 -8.48 -2.40 1.34
C GLY A 124 -9.35 -3.09 2.38
N VAL A 125 -9.13 -2.78 3.67
CA VAL A 125 -9.90 -3.38 4.78
C VAL A 125 -11.38 -3.05 4.65
N TRP A 126 -11.70 -1.81 4.27
CA TRP A 126 -13.06 -1.39 4.01
C TRP A 126 -13.69 -2.18 2.86
N LEU A 127 -12.99 -2.35 1.75
CA LEU A 127 -13.49 -3.09 0.59
C LEU A 127 -13.73 -4.58 0.92
N LEU A 128 -12.77 -5.22 1.61
CA LEU A 128 -12.92 -6.59 2.09
C LEU A 128 -14.13 -6.73 3.02
N TYR A 129 -14.29 -5.80 3.97
CA TYR A 129 -15.47 -5.75 4.84
C TYR A 129 -16.77 -5.65 4.04
N VAL A 130 -16.87 -4.73 3.08
CA VAL A 130 -18.06 -4.58 2.23
C VAL A 130 -18.40 -5.89 1.53
N PHE A 131 -17.42 -6.58 0.93
CA PHE A 131 -17.66 -7.87 0.27
C PHE A 131 -18.10 -8.96 1.25
N LYS A 132 -17.54 -9.01 2.46
CA LYS A 132 -17.98 -9.95 3.50
C LYS A 132 -19.41 -9.67 3.97
N GLN A 133 -19.78 -8.40 4.17
CA GLN A 133 -21.14 -8.03 4.60
C GLN A 133 -22.20 -8.27 3.51
N ARG A 134 -21.81 -8.11 2.25
CA ARG A 134 -22.63 -8.49 1.09
C ARG A 134 -22.72 -10.01 0.88
N LYS A 135 -22.12 -10.81 1.76
CA LYS A 135 -22.12 -12.29 1.73
C LYS A 135 -21.60 -12.87 0.40
N LEU A 136 -20.64 -12.19 -0.23
CA LEU A 136 -19.96 -12.77 -1.40
C LEU A 136 -19.26 -14.07 -1.00
N LYS A 137 -19.33 -15.08 -1.87
CA LYS A 137 -18.60 -16.34 -1.70
C LYS A 137 -17.10 -16.07 -1.62
N ASP A 138 -16.41 -16.80 -0.74
CA ASP A 138 -14.97 -16.61 -0.50
C ASP A 138 -14.15 -16.77 -1.79
N GLN A 139 -14.52 -17.74 -2.65
CA GLN A 139 -13.93 -17.94 -3.98
C GLN A 139 -14.05 -16.70 -4.88
N ASN A 140 -15.21 -16.05 -4.92
CA ASN A 140 -15.42 -14.86 -5.74
C ASN A 140 -14.57 -13.69 -5.25
N ILE A 141 -14.43 -13.53 -3.93
CA ILE A 141 -13.57 -12.49 -3.33
C ILE A 141 -12.11 -12.71 -3.73
N ILE A 142 -11.64 -13.96 -3.71
CA ILE A 142 -10.28 -14.33 -4.15
C ILE A 142 -10.10 -14.04 -5.64
N ILE A 143 -11.05 -14.44 -6.50
CA ILE A 143 -11.00 -14.18 -7.94
C ILE A 143 -10.93 -12.67 -8.21
N ILE A 144 -11.80 -11.87 -7.57
CA ILE A 144 -11.78 -10.41 -7.71
C ILE A 144 -10.45 -9.82 -7.24
N ALA A 145 -9.91 -10.30 -6.12
CA ALA A 145 -8.60 -9.88 -5.61
C ALA A 145 -7.48 -10.16 -6.63
N VAL A 146 -7.45 -11.36 -7.21
CA VAL A 146 -6.47 -11.73 -8.25
C VAL A 146 -6.63 -10.84 -9.48
N LEU A 147 -7.86 -10.64 -9.97
CA LEU A 147 -8.12 -9.80 -11.14
C LEU A 147 -7.67 -8.35 -10.91
N PHE A 148 -8.01 -7.75 -9.76
CA PHE A 148 -7.56 -6.40 -9.42
C PHE A 148 -6.04 -6.30 -9.29
N PHE A 149 -5.39 -7.31 -8.72
CA PHE A 149 -3.93 -7.34 -8.66
C PHE A 149 -3.30 -7.41 -10.06
N LEU A 150 -3.82 -8.27 -10.94
CA LEU A 150 -3.33 -8.40 -12.33
C LEU A 150 -3.54 -7.10 -13.13
N ILE A 151 -4.67 -6.42 -12.95
CA ILE A 151 -4.92 -5.10 -13.56
C ILE A 151 -3.91 -4.08 -13.03
N GLY A 152 -3.71 -4.01 -11.72
CA GLY A 152 -2.71 -3.12 -11.10
C GLY A 152 -1.30 -3.37 -11.60
N TRP A 153 -0.93 -4.64 -11.73
CA TRP A 153 0.36 -5.05 -12.28
C TRP A 153 0.48 -4.63 -13.75
N ALA A 154 -0.50 -4.92 -14.59
CA ALA A 154 -0.51 -4.51 -15.99
C ALA A 154 -0.36 -2.98 -16.15
N LEU A 155 -1.06 -2.20 -15.32
CA LEU A 155 -0.92 -0.74 -15.28
C LEU A 155 0.50 -0.28 -14.89
N GLN A 156 1.20 -1.02 -14.01
CA GLN A 156 2.61 -0.72 -13.71
C GLN A 156 3.52 -1.06 -14.89
N GLN A 157 3.28 -2.18 -15.56
CA GLN A 157 4.08 -2.63 -16.69
C GLN A 157 3.88 -1.77 -17.94
N ALA A 158 2.74 -1.09 -18.09
CA ALA A 158 2.48 -0.16 -19.20
C ALA A 158 3.57 0.91 -19.38
N ARG A 159 4.26 1.29 -18.30
CA ARG A 159 5.41 2.21 -18.33
C ARG A 159 6.59 1.69 -19.13
N LEU A 160 6.80 0.38 -19.10
CA LEU A 160 7.91 -0.29 -19.79
C LEU A 160 7.60 -0.44 -21.29
N PHE A 161 6.32 -0.63 -21.64
CA PHE A 161 5.88 -0.80 -23.02
C PHE A 161 5.71 0.53 -23.76
N LEU A 162 5.48 1.64 -23.04
CA LEU A 162 5.27 2.97 -23.62
C LEU A 162 6.23 4.00 -22.98
N PRO A 163 7.56 3.83 -23.11
CA PRO A 163 8.54 4.70 -22.46
C PRO A 163 8.47 6.15 -22.96
N GLU A 164 8.15 6.34 -24.24
CA GLU A 164 8.09 7.66 -24.89
C GLU A 164 6.71 8.34 -24.80
N ALA A 165 5.76 7.78 -24.05
CA ALA A 165 4.45 8.42 -23.89
C ALA A 165 4.60 9.81 -23.26
N THR A 166 4.12 10.83 -23.97
CA THR A 166 4.11 12.25 -23.55
C THR A 166 2.68 12.73 -23.26
N GLY A 167 2.56 13.98 -22.81
CA GLY A 167 1.28 14.61 -22.47
C GLY A 167 0.51 13.87 -21.37
N ASN A 168 -0.83 13.90 -21.47
CA ASN A 168 -1.72 13.29 -20.49
C ASN A 168 -1.51 11.78 -20.37
N LEU A 169 -1.27 11.09 -21.49
CA LEU A 169 -1.03 9.64 -21.49
C LEU A 169 0.26 9.29 -20.73
N GLY A 170 1.33 10.02 -20.97
CA GLY A 170 2.59 9.85 -20.24
C GLY A 170 2.45 10.10 -18.74
N SER A 171 1.70 11.15 -18.35
CA SER A 171 1.41 11.47 -16.95
C SER A 171 0.62 10.36 -16.27
N LEU A 172 -0.44 9.85 -16.93
CA LEU A 172 -1.27 8.75 -16.43
C LEU A 172 -0.45 7.47 -16.22
N ILE A 173 0.33 7.07 -17.22
CA ILE A 173 1.14 5.85 -17.17
C ILE A 173 2.19 5.94 -16.05
N ARG A 174 2.84 7.09 -15.86
CA ARG A 174 3.89 7.29 -14.83
C ARG A 174 3.37 7.57 -13.42
N ALA A 175 2.09 7.88 -13.27
CA ALA A 175 1.48 8.13 -11.97
C ALA A 175 1.32 6.83 -11.15
N ASN A 176 2.03 6.74 -10.02
CA ASN A 176 2.00 5.56 -9.13
C ASN A 176 0.63 5.33 -8.50
N PHE A 177 -0.16 6.39 -8.26
CA PHE A 177 -1.42 6.29 -7.54
C PHE A 177 -2.51 5.52 -8.31
N TYR A 178 -2.42 5.42 -9.64
CA TYR A 178 -3.39 4.65 -10.44
C TYR A 178 -3.24 3.14 -10.27
N SER A 179 -2.04 2.64 -9.98
CA SER A 179 -1.76 1.21 -9.84
C SER A 179 -1.40 0.79 -8.42
N ARG A 180 -0.86 1.70 -7.61
CA ARG A 180 -0.51 1.50 -6.19
C ARG A 180 -1.55 2.19 -5.30
N ASN A 181 -2.72 1.56 -5.20
CA ASN A 181 -3.82 2.05 -4.38
C ASN A 181 -4.51 0.91 -3.62
N PHE A 182 -5.56 1.26 -2.90
CA PHE A 182 -6.32 0.30 -2.10
C PHE A 182 -7.06 -0.75 -2.92
N ILE A 183 -7.39 -0.50 -4.20
CA ILE A 183 -8.14 -1.43 -5.04
C ILE A 183 -7.20 -2.48 -5.63
N PHE A 184 -6.09 -2.02 -6.22
CA PHE A 184 -5.21 -2.88 -7.02
C PHE A 184 -4.04 -3.48 -6.23
N MET A 185 -3.72 -2.93 -5.06
CA MET A 185 -2.63 -3.44 -4.22
C MET A 185 -3.07 -3.72 -2.78
N GLY A 186 -3.76 -2.77 -2.13
CA GLY A 186 -4.20 -2.95 -0.75
C GLY A 186 -5.15 -4.13 -0.56
N PHE A 187 -6.32 -4.09 -1.21
CA PHE A 187 -7.36 -5.10 -1.12
C PHE A 187 -6.86 -6.51 -1.51
N PRO A 188 -6.16 -6.72 -2.64
CA PRO A 188 -5.71 -8.06 -2.99
C PRO A 188 -4.77 -8.67 -1.96
N LEU A 189 -3.78 -7.90 -1.50
CA LEU A 189 -2.73 -8.42 -0.63
C LEU A 189 -3.21 -8.65 0.80
N ILE A 190 -4.10 -7.80 1.34
CA ILE A 190 -4.73 -8.11 2.64
C ILE A 190 -5.67 -9.32 2.53
N THR A 191 -6.31 -9.51 1.38
CA THR A 191 -7.26 -10.62 1.15
C THR A 191 -6.51 -11.95 1.17
N VAL A 192 -5.33 -12.00 0.56
CA VAL A 192 -4.40 -13.14 0.68
C VAL A 192 -4.11 -13.43 2.15
N GLY A 193 -3.67 -12.43 2.92
CA GLY A 193 -3.42 -12.61 4.36
C GLY A 193 -4.64 -13.11 5.15
N TYR A 194 -5.82 -12.54 4.88
CA TYR A 194 -7.06 -12.94 5.54
C TYR A 194 -7.39 -14.42 5.30
N TYR A 195 -7.29 -14.89 4.05
CA TYR A 195 -7.61 -16.28 3.70
C TYR A 195 -6.51 -17.28 4.04
N LEU A 196 -5.24 -16.86 4.12
CA LEU A 196 -4.16 -17.67 4.66
C LEU A 196 -4.44 -18.04 6.12
N LYS A 197 -4.88 -17.07 6.95
CA LYS A 197 -5.21 -17.35 8.35
C LYS A 197 -6.46 -18.23 8.51
N LYS A 198 -7.41 -18.15 7.56
CA LYS A 198 -8.66 -18.90 7.58
C LYS A 198 -8.51 -20.36 7.09
N GLY A 199 -7.33 -20.77 6.60
CA GLY A 199 -7.10 -22.11 6.05
C GLY A 199 -7.69 -22.32 4.65
N PHE A 200 -8.13 -21.26 3.97
CA PHE A 200 -8.71 -21.34 2.63
C PHE A 200 -7.68 -21.45 1.50
N LEU A 201 -6.42 -21.07 1.78
CA LEU A 201 -5.33 -21.07 0.80
C LEU A 201 -4.28 -22.16 1.06
N ILE A 202 -4.28 -22.77 2.25
CA ILE A 202 -3.42 -23.91 2.60
C ILE A 202 -4.22 -24.83 3.53
N PRO A 203 -4.60 -26.04 3.11
CA PRO A 203 -5.09 -27.06 4.03
C PRO A 203 -3.89 -27.57 4.85
N PHE A 204 -3.95 -27.45 6.17
CA PHE A 204 -3.15 -28.25 7.09
C PHE A 204 -4.08 -29.23 7.78
#